data_AF-A0A924Q5R8-F1
#
_entry.id   AF-A0A924Q5R8-F1
#
_cell.length_a   1.000
_cell.length_b   1.000
_cell.length_c   1.000
_cell.angle_alpha   90.00
_cell.angle_beta   90.00
_cell.angle_gamma   90.00
#
_symmetry.space_group_name_H-M   'P 1'
#
loop_
_entity.id
_entity.type
_entity.pdbx_description
1 polymer ?
#
loop_
_entity_poly.entity_id
_entity_poly.type
_entity_poly.pdbx_seq_one_letter_code
_entity_poly.pdbx_strand_id
1 'polypeptide(L)'
;MPETFPQASAVTAQIGPAGGTLTGPGGVQVVVPPGALAQLTTLGISRSASGAPDALPQDNPAASPIYEFTPHGLVFDIPVSIRIPIPANAAAAAFRASPGEDWQVNDTTVTNGVAEWQRNSFSFGMIAYACTKSPTPANPYPSPIPRAARLPPPPQPRPLHRALPATHSATPAPGP
;
A
#
# COMPACT_ATOMS: atom_id res chain seq x y z
N MET A 1 -27.94 -2.63 17.11
CA MET A 1 -27.99 -2.85 15.65
C MET A 1 -26.55 -2.98 15.19
N PRO A 2 -26.09 -4.07 14.57
CA PRO A 2 -24.73 -4.08 14.05
C PRO A 2 -24.67 -3.07 12.90
N GLU A 3 -23.74 -2.13 13.02
CA GLU A 3 -23.46 -1.09 12.06
C GLU A 3 -22.97 -1.75 10.76
N THR A 4 -23.71 -1.57 9.67
CA THR A 4 -23.25 -1.97 8.35
C THR A 4 -22.13 -1.02 7.93
N PHE A 5 -20.88 -1.38 8.22
CA PHE A 5 -19.72 -0.69 7.66
C PHE A 5 -19.85 -0.66 6.13
N PRO A 6 -19.70 0.50 5.47
CA PRO A 6 -19.74 0.58 4.01
C PRO A 6 -18.75 -0.44 3.44
N GLN A 7 -19.27 -1.38 2.64
CA GLN A 7 -18.55 -2.59 2.26
C GLN A 7 -17.23 -2.24 1.55
N ALA A 8 -16.10 -2.51 2.23
CA ALA A 8 -14.87 -2.82 1.53
C ALA A 8 -15.20 -3.89 0.49
N SER A 9 -14.92 -3.62 -0.78
CA SER A 9 -15.16 -4.63 -1.81
C SER A 9 -14.37 -5.88 -1.45
N ALA A 10 -15.06 -6.98 -1.20
CA ALA A 10 -14.47 -8.22 -0.75
C ALA A 10 -15.03 -9.38 -1.57
N VAL A 11 -14.16 -10.33 -1.92
CA VAL A 11 -14.52 -11.57 -2.59
C VAL A 11 -13.96 -12.71 -1.78
N THR A 12 -14.73 -13.78 -1.62
CA THR A 12 -14.29 -15.02 -0.97
C THR A 12 -14.59 -16.23 -1.87
N ALA A 13 -13.75 -17.25 -1.77
CA ALA A 13 -13.96 -18.53 -2.44
C ALA A 13 -13.33 -19.67 -1.65
N GLN A 14 -13.87 -20.88 -1.81
CA GLN A 14 -13.25 -22.08 -1.29
C GLN A 14 -12.26 -22.64 -2.31
N ILE A 15 -10.99 -22.76 -1.92
CA ILE A 15 -9.91 -23.36 -2.73
C ILE A 15 -9.33 -24.54 -1.97
N GLY A 16 -9.21 -25.68 -2.65
CA GLY A 16 -8.68 -26.91 -2.07
C GLY A 16 -7.35 -27.34 -2.69
N PRO A 17 -6.94 -28.60 -2.46
CA PRO A 17 -5.65 -29.12 -2.92
C PRO A 17 -5.45 -29.11 -4.44
N ALA A 18 -6.52 -29.04 -5.22
CA ALA A 18 -6.45 -28.90 -6.67
C ALA A 18 -5.86 -27.54 -7.12
N GLY A 19 -5.73 -26.57 -6.21
CA GLY A 19 -5.37 -25.20 -6.53
C GLY A 19 -6.53 -24.43 -7.16
N GLY A 20 -6.25 -23.22 -7.63
CA GLY A 20 -7.25 -22.35 -8.22
C GLY A 20 -6.78 -20.92 -8.35
N THR A 21 -7.66 -20.05 -8.86
CA THR A 21 -7.40 -18.61 -8.90
C THR A 21 -8.56 -17.86 -8.27
N LEU A 22 -8.26 -16.99 -7.31
CA LEU A 22 -9.21 -16.06 -6.71
C LEU A 22 -8.99 -14.68 -7.33
N THR A 23 -10.02 -14.13 -7.98
CA THR A 23 -9.98 -12.76 -8.51
C THR A 23 -10.76 -11.84 -7.58
N GLY A 24 -10.09 -10.81 -7.10
CA GLY A 24 -10.63 -9.82 -6.17
C GLY A 24 -10.94 -8.48 -6.83
N PRO A 25 -11.31 -7.47 -6.02
CA PRO A 25 -11.60 -6.11 -6.49
C PRO A 25 -10.41 -5.46 -7.17
N GLY A 26 -10.66 -4.67 -8.22
CA GLY A 26 -9.58 -3.98 -8.95
C GLY A 26 -8.69 -4.90 -9.79
N GLY A 27 -9.11 -6.16 -10.01
CA GLY A 27 -8.40 -7.13 -10.85
C GLY A 27 -7.20 -7.79 -10.17
N VAL A 28 -7.05 -7.65 -8.85
CA VAL A 28 -6.09 -8.43 -8.07
C VAL A 28 -6.40 -9.92 -8.20
N GLN A 29 -5.37 -10.74 -8.29
CA GLN A 29 -5.51 -12.19 -8.36
C GLN A 29 -4.58 -12.86 -7.36
N VAL A 30 -5.07 -13.95 -6.76
CA VAL A 30 -4.23 -14.93 -6.07
C VAL A 30 -4.33 -16.23 -6.85
N VAL A 31 -3.20 -16.69 -7.38
CA VAL A 31 -3.07 -17.98 -8.04
C VAL A 31 -2.47 -18.97 -7.06
N VAL A 32 -3.27 -19.94 -6.67
CA VAL A 32 -2.91 -21.01 -5.74
C VAL A 32 -2.55 -22.25 -6.56
N PRO A 33 -1.28 -22.71 -6.55
CA PRO A 33 -0.90 -23.89 -7.30
C PRO A 33 -1.50 -25.16 -6.67
N PRO A 34 -1.66 -26.25 -7.43
CA PRO A 34 -2.03 -27.55 -6.89
C PRO A 34 -1.05 -27.98 -5.79
N GLY A 35 -1.57 -28.50 -4.68
CA GLY A 35 -0.79 -28.92 -3.53
C GLY A 35 -0.37 -27.81 -2.57
N ALA A 36 -0.69 -26.53 -2.84
CA ALA A 36 -0.38 -25.44 -1.90
C ALA A 36 -1.23 -25.47 -0.62
N LEU A 37 -2.40 -26.11 -0.68
CA LEU A 37 -3.32 -26.29 0.44
C LEU A 37 -3.60 -27.77 0.65
N ALA A 38 -3.48 -28.25 1.89
CA ALA A 38 -3.80 -29.62 2.24
C ALA A 38 -5.32 -29.91 2.29
N GLN A 39 -6.15 -28.88 2.47
CA GLN A 39 -7.60 -29.00 2.61
C GLN A 39 -8.36 -27.83 1.95
N LEU A 40 -9.65 -28.03 1.72
CA LEU A 40 -10.55 -26.99 1.23
C LEU A 40 -10.61 -25.83 2.24
N THR A 41 -10.15 -24.66 1.82
CA THR A 41 -9.97 -23.48 2.67
C THR A 41 -10.68 -22.28 2.06
N THR A 42 -11.43 -21.55 2.88
CA THR A 42 -12.05 -20.28 2.44
C THR A 42 -10.99 -19.19 2.41
N LEU A 43 -10.67 -18.73 1.21
CA LEU A 43 -9.76 -17.61 0.97
C LEU A 43 -10.56 -16.35 0.67
N GLY A 44 -10.04 -15.19 1.08
CA GLY A 44 -10.65 -13.90 0.83
C GLY A 44 -9.67 -12.86 0.34
N ILE A 45 -10.16 -11.94 -0.50
CA ILE A 45 -9.45 -10.72 -0.91
C ILE A 45 -10.37 -9.53 -0.66
N SER A 46 -9.93 -8.60 0.17
CA SER A 46 -10.63 -7.35 0.48
C SER A 46 -9.76 -6.15 0.10
N ARG A 47 -10.37 -5.08 -0.42
CA ARG A 47 -9.69 -3.79 -0.55
C ARG A 47 -9.87 -3.01 0.75
N SER A 48 -9.01 -3.26 1.72
CA SER A 48 -9.06 -2.68 3.06
C SER A 48 -7.65 -2.42 3.59
N ALA A 49 -7.49 -1.30 4.29
CA ALA A 49 -6.30 -0.98 5.08
C ALA A 49 -6.55 -1.13 6.58
N SER A 50 -7.73 -1.61 6.99
CA SER A 50 -8.08 -1.76 8.40
C SER A 50 -7.16 -2.80 9.06
N GLY A 51 -6.43 -2.40 10.09
CA GLY A 51 -5.47 -3.27 10.79
C GLY A 51 -4.13 -3.46 10.07
N ALA A 52 -3.93 -2.82 8.91
CA ALA A 52 -2.62 -2.73 8.28
C ALA A 52 -1.75 -1.68 9.00
N PRO A 53 -0.41 -1.74 8.89
CA PRO A 53 0.46 -0.77 9.53
C PRO A 53 0.31 0.62 8.90
N ASP A 54 0.15 1.65 9.74
CA ASP A 54 -0.12 3.03 9.31
C ASP A 54 1.02 3.68 8.52
N ALA A 55 2.27 3.30 8.83
CA ALA A 55 3.46 3.87 8.23
C ALA A 55 3.90 3.07 7.01
N LEU A 56 3.56 3.55 5.81
CA LEU A 56 4.28 3.11 4.62
C LEU A 56 5.76 3.56 4.75
N PRO A 57 6.73 2.75 4.28
CA PRO A 57 8.12 3.18 4.24
C PRO A 57 8.21 4.54 3.54
N GLN A 58 8.70 5.56 4.28
CA GLN A 58 8.81 6.92 3.75
C GLN A 58 9.53 6.88 2.41
N ASP A 59 9.01 7.63 1.44
CA ASP A 59 9.53 7.83 0.07
C ASP A 59 8.99 6.91 -1.04
N ASN A 60 8.05 5.99 -0.76
CA ASN A 60 7.44 5.14 -1.79
C ASN A 60 5.94 5.45 -1.96
N PRO A 61 5.52 6.24 -2.98
CA PRO A 61 4.10 6.44 -3.24
C PRO A 61 3.42 5.11 -3.62
N ALA A 62 2.24 4.87 -3.07
CA ALA A 62 1.46 3.66 -3.38
C ALA A 62 1.08 3.64 -4.87
N ALA A 63 1.36 2.52 -5.54
CA ALA A 63 0.98 2.24 -6.92
C ALA A 63 -0.32 1.42 -7.00
N SER A 64 -0.73 0.81 -5.89
CA SER A 64 -2.02 0.12 -5.73
C SER A 64 -2.68 0.47 -4.39
N PRO A 65 -3.97 0.14 -4.21
CA PRO A 65 -4.58 0.06 -2.89
C PRO A 65 -3.89 -0.99 -2.02
N ILE A 66 -4.12 -0.92 -0.70
CA ILE A 66 -3.85 -2.02 0.21
C ILE A 66 -4.95 -3.07 0.05
N TYR A 67 -4.51 -4.32 -0.07
CA TYR A 67 -5.38 -5.49 -0.07
C TYR A 67 -5.11 -6.34 1.17
N GLU A 68 -6.19 -6.85 1.73
CA GLU A 68 -6.22 -7.80 2.83
C GLU A 68 -6.52 -9.18 2.26
N PHE A 69 -5.61 -10.12 2.51
CA PHE A 69 -5.75 -11.52 2.13
C PHE A 69 -6.07 -12.32 3.39
N THR A 70 -7.24 -12.96 3.40
CA THR A 70 -7.70 -13.76 4.54
C THR A 70 -7.72 -15.25 4.19
N PRO A 71 -7.46 -16.13 5.17
CA PRO A 71 -7.16 -15.84 6.59
C PRO A 71 -5.75 -15.29 6.80
N HIS A 72 -5.58 -14.37 7.76
CA HIS A 72 -4.25 -13.93 8.18
C HIS A 72 -3.46 -15.09 8.78
N GLY A 73 -2.17 -15.16 8.46
CA GLY A 73 -1.27 -16.17 8.99
C GLY A 73 -1.47 -17.58 8.42
N LEU A 74 -2.40 -17.78 7.48
CA LEU A 74 -2.48 -19.03 6.71
C LEU A 74 -1.13 -19.26 6.02
N VAL A 75 -0.54 -20.44 6.21
CA VAL A 75 0.73 -20.85 5.58
C VAL A 75 0.43 -21.83 4.45
N PHE A 76 1.06 -21.64 3.31
CA PHE A 76 0.94 -22.53 2.15
C PHE A 76 2.17 -23.44 2.05
N ASP A 77 1.92 -24.71 1.71
CA ASP A 77 2.97 -25.70 1.49
C ASP A 77 3.82 -25.37 0.24
N ILE A 78 3.19 -24.70 -0.74
CA ILE A 78 3.82 -24.21 -1.97
C ILE A 78 3.51 -22.71 -2.09
N PRO A 79 4.50 -21.85 -2.42
CA PRO A 79 4.25 -20.42 -2.58
C PRO A 79 3.11 -20.13 -3.58
N VAL A 80 2.22 -19.21 -3.20
CA VAL A 80 1.14 -18.72 -4.08
C VAL A 80 1.59 -17.45 -4.79
N SER A 81 1.08 -17.24 -6.01
CA SER A 81 1.40 -16.04 -6.80
C SER A 81 0.34 -14.98 -6.59
N ILE A 82 0.75 -13.79 -6.17
CA ILE A 82 -0.13 -12.63 -6.05
C ILE A 82 0.13 -11.71 -7.24
N ARG A 83 -0.95 -11.30 -7.92
CA ARG A 83 -0.91 -10.41 -9.08
C ARG A 83 -1.75 -9.17 -8.81
N ILE A 84 -1.15 -7.99 -8.93
CA ILE A 84 -1.86 -6.72 -8.79
C ILE A 84 -1.68 -5.90 -10.07
N PRO A 85 -2.78 -5.51 -10.74
CA PRO A 85 -2.71 -4.54 -11.82
C PRO A 85 -2.20 -3.19 -11.31
N ILE A 86 -1.21 -2.63 -12.02
CA ILE A 86 -0.61 -1.33 -11.77
C ILE A 86 -0.44 -0.57 -13.10
N PRO A 87 -0.18 0.74 -13.07
CA PRO A 87 0.19 1.46 -14.29
C PRO A 87 1.39 0.82 -14.99
N ALA A 88 1.31 0.68 -16.31
CA ALA A 88 2.38 0.08 -17.11
C ALA A 88 3.71 0.85 -16.96
N ASN A 89 4.83 0.13 -17.07
CA ASN A 89 6.20 0.66 -16.97
C ASN A 89 6.58 1.29 -15.61
N ALA A 90 5.86 0.92 -14.55
CA ALA A 90 6.20 1.31 -13.19
C ALA A 90 7.37 0.47 -12.66
N ALA A 91 8.47 1.11 -12.27
CA ALA A 91 9.41 0.50 -11.34
C ALA A 91 8.72 0.42 -9.97
N ALA A 92 8.46 -0.79 -9.49
CA ALA A 92 7.62 -1.02 -8.32
C ALA A 92 8.10 -2.23 -7.51
N ALA A 93 7.79 -2.20 -6.22
CA ALA A 93 8.04 -3.30 -5.30
C ALA A 93 6.75 -3.67 -4.58
N ALA A 94 6.60 -4.96 -4.27
CA ALA A 94 5.54 -5.45 -3.42
C ALA A 94 5.92 -5.23 -1.96
N PHE A 95 4.95 -4.75 -1.20
CA PHE A 95 5.04 -4.59 0.23
C PHE A 95 4.05 -5.54 0.89
N ARG A 96 4.48 -6.16 1.97
CA ARG A 96 3.72 -7.16 2.72
C ARG A 96 3.79 -6.86 4.21
N ALA A 97 2.72 -7.09 4.95
CA ALA A 97 2.72 -6.92 6.40
C ALA A 97 1.80 -7.93 7.09
N SER A 98 2.05 -8.18 8.36
CA SER A 98 1.13 -8.87 9.29
C SER A 98 0.51 -7.86 10.26
N PRO A 99 -0.64 -8.14 10.89
CA PRO A 99 -1.18 -7.26 11.91
C PRO A 99 -0.14 -7.03 13.02
N GLY A 100 0.20 -5.77 13.28
CA GLY A 100 1.19 -5.39 14.30
C GLY A 100 2.66 -5.51 13.88
N GLU A 101 2.97 -5.85 12.63
CA GLU A 101 4.34 -5.87 12.08
C GLU A 101 4.58 -4.70 11.13
N ASP A 102 5.84 -4.33 10.90
CA ASP A 102 6.18 -3.34 9.87
C ASP A 102 6.05 -3.91 8.45
N TRP A 103 5.93 -3.02 7.47
CA TRP A 103 5.96 -3.39 6.05
C TRP A 103 7.31 -3.97 5.64
N GLN A 104 7.27 -5.15 5.03
CA GLN A 104 8.42 -5.82 4.45
C GLN A 104 8.36 -5.77 2.92
N VAL A 105 9.53 -5.62 2.29
CA VAL A 105 9.66 -5.56 0.83
C VAL A 105 9.87 -6.96 0.27
N ASN A 106 9.23 -7.24 -0.87
CA ASN A 106 9.44 -8.43 -1.66
C ASN A 106 9.86 -8.07 -3.08
N ASP A 107 10.75 -8.88 -3.65
CA ASP A 107 11.06 -8.82 -5.07
C ASP A 107 9.79 -9.06 -5.89
N THR A 108 9.61 -8.23 -6.92
CA THR A 108 8.39 -8.20 -7.72
C THR A 108 8.76 -8.12 -9.19
N THR A 109 8.10 -8.95 -9.99
CA THR A 109 8.22 -8.88 -11.44
C THR A 109 7.05 -8.06 -11.98
N VAL A 110 7.34 -7.00 -12.73
CA VAL A 110 6.30 -6.20 -13.40
C VAL A 110 6.30 -6.54 -14.88
N THR A 111 5.20 -7.13 -15.38
CA THR A 111 5.01 -7.46 -16.80
C THR A 111 3.66 -6.94 -17.27
N ASN A 112 3.63 -6.18 -18.36
CA ASN A 112 2.39 -5.68 -18.99
C ASN A 112 1.43 -4.95 -18.01
N GLY A 113 1.96 -4.18 -17.06
CA GLY A 113 1.14 -3.48 -16.06
C GLY A 113 0.57 -4.39 -14.97
N VAL A 114 1.16 -5.57 -14.76
CA VAL A 114 0.82 -6.45 -13.63
C VAL A 114 2.09 -6.69 -12.82
N ALA A 115 2.04 -6.33 -11.54
CA ALA A 115 3.05 -6.70 -10.57
C ALA A 115 2.74 -8.09 -10.01
N GLU A 116 3.72 -8.99 -10.07
CA GLU A 116 3.61 -10.37 -9.61
C GLU A 116 4.75 -10.72 -8.64
N TRP A 117 4.39 -11.34 -7.53
CA TRP A 117 5.35 -11.89 -6.56
C TRP A 117 4.78 -13.13 -5.87
N GLN A 118 5.67 -13.93 -5.27
CA GLN A 118 5.28 -15.14 -4.53
C GLN A 118 5.15 -14.85 -3.03
N ARG A 119 4.21 -15.53 -2.36
CA ARG A 119 4.00 -15.47 -0.91
C ARG A 119 3.73 -16.86 -0.35
N ASN A 120 4.29 -17.16 0.82
CA ASN A 120 4.01 -18.39 1.56
C ASN A 120 3.01 -18.22 2.69
N SER A 121 2.52 -16.99 2.93
CA SER A 121 1.48 -16.75 3.92
C SER A 121 0.51 -15.65 3.53
N PHE A 122 -0.71 -15.64 4.03
CA PHE A 122 -1.66 -14.54 3.80
C PHE A 122 -1.64 -13.50 4.90
N SER A 123 -1.80 -12.23 4.50
CA SER A 123 -2.06 -11.08 5.36
C SER A 123 -2.27 -9.83 4.48
N PHE A 124 -1.58 -8.71 4.72
CA PHE A 124 -1.70 -7.52 3.90
C PHE A 124 -0.68 -7.50 2.75
N GLY A 125 -1.08 -6.89 1.64
CA GLY A 125 -0.22 -6.63 0.49
C GLY A 125 -0.60 -5.37 -0.28
N MET A 126 0.41 -4.70 -0.84
CA MET A 126 0.24 -3.58 -1.76
C MET A 126 1.45 -3.48 -2.69
N ILE A 127 1.34 -2.67 -3.75
CA ILE A 127 2.46 -2.27 -4.58
C ILE A 127 2.74 -0.79 -4.34
N ALA A 128 4.02 -0.44 -4.17
CA ALA A 128 4.46 0.95 -4.19
C ALA A 128 5.57 1.14 -5.23
N TYR A 129 5.68 2.35 -5.77
CA TYR A 129 6.74 2.68 -6.71
C TYR A 129 8.10 2.58 -6.01
N ALA A 130 9.06 1.93 -6.65
CA ALA A 130 10.43 1.87 -6.17
C ALA A 130 11.12 3.20 -6.48
N CYS A 131 11.18 4.10 -5.51
CA CYS A 131 11.95 5.32 -5.62
C CYS A 131 13.42 5.00 -5.35
N THR A 132 14.24 4.80 -6.37
CA THR A 132 15.70 4.80 -6.19
C THR A 132 16.12 6.20 -5.77
N LYS A 133 16.79 6.35 -4.61
CA LYS A 133 17.44 7.62 -4.25
C LYS A 133 18.37 8.02 -5.39
N SER A 134 18.14 9.19 -5.97
CA SER A 134 19.10 9.82 -6.88
C SER A 134 20.33 10.25 -6.07
N PRO A 135 21.56 10.07 -6.60
CA PRO A 135 22.76 10.60 -5.95
C PRO A 135 22.88 12.14 -6.06
N THR A 136 21.98 12.82 -6.79
CA THR A 136 22.06 14.27 -7.03
C THR A 136 21.17 15.06 -6.06
N PRO A 137 21.69 16.08 -5.35
CA PRO A 137 20.91 16.91 -4.42
C PRO A 137 19.75 17.68 -5.06
N ALA A 138 19.79 17.88 -6.38
CA ALA A 138 18.82 18.69 -7.11
C ALA A 138 17.46 18.02 -7.34
N ASN A 139 17.40 16.68 -7.29
CA ASN A 139 16.16 15.91 -7.35
C ASN A 139 16.39 14.52 -6.74
N PRO A 140 16.30 14.37 -5.41
CA PRO A 140 16.69 13.14 -4.72
C PRO A 140 15.79 11.93 -5.03
N TYR A 141 14.65 12.12 -5.70
CA TYR A 141 13.73 11.05 -6.10
C TYR A 141 13.12 11.32 -7.50
N PRO A 142 13.83 11.00 -8.59
CA PRO A 142 13.32 11.12 -9.95
C PRO A 142 12.46 9.90 -10.28
N SER A 143 11.40 9.67 -9.52
CA SER A 143 10.45 8.63 -9.87
C SER A 143 9.87 8.96 -11.27
N PRO A 144 9.73 7.98 -12.19
CA PRO A 144 8.97 8.15 -13.42
C PRO A 144 7.46 8.14 -13.09
N ILE A 145 7.01 9.02 -12.21
CA ILE A 145 5.57 9.19 -11.96
C ILE A 145 5.00 9.88 -13.20
N PRO A 146 3.98 9.33 -13.88
CA PRO A 146 3.26 10.10 -14.89
C PRO A 146 2.74 11.39 -14.23
N ARG A 147 3.00 12.54 -14.90
CA ARG A 147 2.71 13.89 -14.39
C ARG A 147 1.25 14.08 -13.90
N ALA A 148 0.34 13.22 -14.34
CA ALA A 148 -1.08 13.18 -13.96
C ALA A 148 -1.38 12.67 -12.54
N ALA A 149 -0.48 11.91 -11.89
CA ALA A 149 -0.71 11.36 -10.54
C ALA A 149 -0.30 12.33 -9.42
N ARG A 150 0.22 13.51 -9.76
CA ARG A 150 0.60 14.56 -8.80
C ARG A 150 -0.64 15.34 -8.39
N LEU A 151 -1.61 14.67 -7.75
CA LEU A 151 -2.70 15.38 -7.09
C LEU A 151 -2.08 16.29 -6.02
N PRO A 152 -2.40 17.58 -5.98
CA PRO A 152 -1.97 18.42 -4.87
C PRO A 152 -2.56 17.83 -3.58
N PRO A 153 -1.80 17.85 -2.46
CA PRO A 153 -2.36 17.44 -1.17
C PRO A 153 -3.61 18.30 -0.90
N PRO A 154 -4.68 17.73 -0.28
CA PRO A 154 -5.77 18.55 0.20
C PRO A 154 -5.19 19.64 1.11
N PRO A 155 -5.66 20.89 1.02
CA PRO A 155 -5.14 21.98 1.84
C PRO A 155 -5.24 21.57 3.31
N GLN A 156 -4.10 21.44 3.98
CA GLN A 156 -4.09 21.15 5.41
C GLN A 156 -4.78 22.30 6.15
N PRO A 157 -5.67 22.03 7.13
CA PRO A 157 -6.19 23.08 7.99
C PRO A 157 -5.00 23.72 8.71
N ARG A 158 -4.79 25.02 8.47
CA ARG A 158 -3.72 25.78 9.13
C ARG A 158 -3.87 25.63 10.65
N PRO A 159 -2.82 25.25 11.39
CA PRO A 159 -2.84 25.42 12.83
C PRO A 159 -2.95 26.91 13.13
N LEU A 160 -4.05 27.31 13.76
CA LEU A 160 -4.24 28.66 14.31
C LEU A 160 -3.15 28.90 15.36
N HIS A 161 -1.99 29.39 14.92
CA HIS A 161 -1.00 29.97 15.81
C HIS A 161 -1.66 31.18 16.44
N ARG A 162 -2.07 31.00 17.70
CA ARG A 162 -2.44 32.07 18.62
C ARG A 162 -1.27 33.07 18.63
N ALA A 163 -1.51 34.23 18.06
CA ALA A 163 -0.53 35.30 17.96
C ALA A 163 -0.01 35.70 19.34
N LEU A 164 1.32 35.65 19.51
CA LEU A 164 2.04 36.43 20.51
C LEU A 164 2.19 37.86 19.94
N PRO A 165 1.78 38.93 20.64
CA PRO A 165 2.27 40.26 20.32
C PRO A 165 3.67 40.43 20.93
N ALA A 166 4.68 40.46 20.07
CA ALA A 166 5.98 41.05 20.38
C ALA A 166 5.87 42.57 20.18
N THR A 167 5.86 43.35 21.25
CA THR A 167 6.03 44.81 21.21
C THR A 167 7.52 45.14 21.15
N HIS A 168 7.97 45.67 20.01
CA HIS A 168 9.19 46.44 19.87
C HIS A 168 8.87 47.79 19.21
N SER A 169 9.72 48.79 19.46
CA SER A 169 9.81 50.15 18.89
C SER A 169 9.15 51.22 19.77
N ALA A 170 9.72 52.42 20.02
CA ALA A 170 10.98 53.04 19.63
C ALA A 170 11.19 54.32 20.47
N THR A 171 12.45 54.73 20.62
CA THR A 171 12.90 56.04 21.11
C THR A 171 12.64 57.15 20.07
N PRO A 172 12.31 58.37 20.51
CA PRO A 172 12.85 59.57 19.86
C PRO A 172 13.40 60.62 20.84
N ALA A 173 14.42 61.37 20.41
CA ALA A 173 14.98 62.61 21.00
C ALA A 173 14.43 63.86 20.24
N PRO A 174 14.88 65.12 20.48
CA PRO A 174 15.05 65.92 21.70
C PRO A 174 14.34 67.33 21.66
N GLY A 175 14.31 68.05 22.80
CA GLY A 175 14.17 69.53 22.95
C GLY A 175 12.75 70.13 22.82
N PRO A 176 12.47 71.37 23.31
CA PRO A 176 13.35 72.44 23.81
C PRO A 176 13.47 72.57 25.34
#